data_AF-A0A7X3CMR2-F1
#
_entry.id   AF-A0A7X3CMR2-F1
#
_cell.length_a   1.000
_cell.length_b   1.000
_cell.length_c   1.000
_cell.angle_alpha   90.00
_cell.angle_beta   90.00
_cell.angle_gamma   90.00
#
_symmetry.space_group_name_H-M   'P 1'
#
loop_
_entity.id
_entity.type
_entity.pdbx_description
1 polymer ?
#
loop_
_entity_poly.entity_id
_entity_poly.type
_entity_poly.pdbx_seq_one_letter_code
_entity_poly.pdbx_strand_id
1 'polypeptide(L)'
;MNIFRIKRQLRRRWRRWRRAIWTIGGCGLVTMMTWLGLMLSNQMEQLMAKEPIALETLGIIREAAIGAGKETDLESAWIEQLNQSRQRRTVHLNKIYACGEESSVLGTLSPDEVIEIYRSNPGWQGSIDAQGDVWFEQQINELSETCRSNGYFGIDQQGNLSLFDGPPDKEKVLKTFFQLDVETMESSLPPDVLLHLHQGIRIQDLDEYNSVLSTFSEFAAMPARKVMQQKDE
;
A
#
# COMPACT_ATOMS: atom_id res chain seq x y z
N MET A 1 -26.94 80.49 41.24
CA MET A 1 -26.74 81.32 40.02
C MET A 1 -25.92 80.54 38.99
N ASN A 2 -26.57 80.10 37.92
CA ASN A 2 -26.09 79.56 36.63
C ASN A 2 -25.05 78.41 36.52
N ILE A 3 -25.55 77.18 36.69
CA ILE A 3 -24.94 75.87 36.37
C ILE A 3 -24.79 75.64 34.83
N PHE A 4 -25.31 76.54 34.00
CA PHE A 4 -25.40 76.37 32.55
C PHE A 4 -24.11 76.68 31.76
N ARG A 5 -23.13 77.41 32.32
CA ARG A 5 -21.90 77.75 31.58
C ARG A 5 -20.79 76.69 31.69
N ILE A 6 -20.76 75.91 32.77
CA ILE A 6 -19.74 74.85 32.99
C ILE A 6 -20.05 73.59 32.15
N LYS A 7 -21.33 73.25 31.98
CA LYS A 7 -21.79 72.10 31.17
C LYS A 7 -21.40 72.20 29.68
N ARG A 8 -21.17 73.42 29.17
CA ARG A 8 -20.87 73.66 27.75
C ARG A 8 -19.40 73.42 27.39
N GLN A 9 -18.47 73.60 28.33
CA GLN A 9 -17.05 73.32 28.09
C GLN A 9 -16.72 71.81 28.18
N LEU A 10 -17.37 71.06 29.06
CA LEU A 10 -17.15 69.61 29.21
C LEU A 10 -17.61 68.79 27.98
N ARG A 11 -18.73 69.18 27.34
CA ARG A 11 -19.25 68.50 26.13
C ARG A 11 -18.31 68.59 24.92
N ARG A 12 -17.42 69.58 24.85
CA ARG A 12 -16.48 69.72 23.72
C ARG A 12 -15.24 68.84 23.90
N ARG A 13 -14.78 68.60 25.14
CA ARG A 13 -13.68 67.65 25.43
C ARG A 13 -14.13 66.20 25.31
N TRP A 14 -15.35 65.87 25.73
CA TRP A 14 -15.88 64.49 25.69
C TRP A 14 -15.96 63.91 24.27
N ARG A 15 -16.28 64.73 23.26
CA ARG A 15 -16.32 64.28 21.84
C ARG A 15 -14.95 63.93 21.23
N ARG A 16 -13.85 64.50 21.73
CA ARG A 16 -12.50 64.14 21.28
C ARG A 16 -12.00 62.88 21.97
N TRP A 17 -12.30 62.74 23.27
CA TRP A 17 -11.93 61.56 24.05
C TRP A 17 -12.68 60.30 23.62
N ARG A 18 -13.91 60.43 23.12
CA ARG A 18 -14.67 59.27 22.60
C ARG A 18 -13.99 58.61 21.39
N ARG A 19 -13.31 59.38 20.53
CA ARG A 19 -12.55 58.82 19.40
C ARG A 19 -11.20 58.23 19.84
N ALA A 20 -10.54 58.86 20.80
CA ALA A 20 -9.28 58.35 21.37
C ALA A 20 -9.48 57.03 22.15
N ILE A 21 -10.61 56.87 22.85
CA ILE A 21 -10.97 55.61 23.55
C ILE A 21 -11.17 54.48 22.54
N TRP A 22 -11.77 54.75 21.37
CA TRP A 22 -11.98 53.75 20.33
C TRP A 22 -10.68 53.36 19.62
N THR A 23 -9.76 54.29 19.39
CA THR A 23 -8.45 53.97 18.78
C THR A 23 -7.53 53.22 19.73
N ILE A 24 -7.52 53.57 21.02
CA ILE A 24 -6.70 52.88 22.03
C ILE A 24 -7.28 51.48 22.31
N GLY A 25 -8.61 51.33 22.37
CA GLY A 25 -9.26 50.01 22.49
C GLY A 25 -9.00 49.10 21.27
N GLY A 26 -9.00 49.67 20.06
CA GLY A 26 -8.66 48.93 18.83
C GLY A 26 -7.22 48.43 18.80
N CYS A 27 -6.24 49.30 19.13
CA CYS A 27 -4.84 48.87 19.21
C CYS A 27 -4.60 47.83 20.31
N GLY A 28 -5.25 47.96 21.46
CA GLY A 28 -5.15 46.98 22.55
C GLY A 28 -5.69 45.59 22.17
N LEU A 29 -6.74 45.51 21.35
CA LEU A 29 -7.26 44.24 20.85
C LEU A 29 -6.31 43.56 19.87
N VAL A 30 -5.65 44.33 19.00
CA VAL A 30 -4.67 43.77 18.05
C VAL A 30 -3.43 43.26 18.79
N THR A 31 -2.92 44.00 19.77
CA THR A 31 -1.78 43.54 20.58
C THR A 31 -2.14 42.35 21.47
N MET A 32 -3.39 42.26 21.95
CA MET A 32 -3.87 41.10 22.69
C MET A 32 -4.05 39.87 21.78
N MET A 33 -4.53 40.05 20.54
CA MET A 33 -4.62 38.97 19.55
C MET A 33 -3.24 38.44 19.13
N THR A 34 -2.25 39.31 18.95
CA THR A 34 -0.88 38.86 18.66
C THR A 34 -0.24 38.16 19.85
N TRP A 35 -0.53 38.59 21.09
CA TRP A 35 -0.05 37.91 22.30
C TRP A 35 -0.73 36.55 22.50
N LEU A 36 -2.04 36.45 22.26
CA LEU A 36 -2.77 35.17 22.27
C LEU A 36 -2.30 34.22 21.16
N GLY A 37 -2.00 34.73 19.97
CA GLY A 37 -1.48 33.93 18.85
C GLY A 37 -0.13 33.27 19.17
N LEU A 38 0.78 33.99 19.83
CA LEU A 38 2.07 33.44 20.26
C LEU A 38 1.93 32.39 21.37
N MET A 39 0.95 32.54 22.28
CA MET A 39 0.66 31.55 23.33
C MET A 39 -0.02 30.28 22.78
N LEU A 40 -0.82 30.41 21.73
CA LEU A 40 -1.46 29.29 21.03
C LEU A 40 -0.45 28.46 20.21
N SER A 41 0.60 29.10 19.66
CA SER A 41 1.71 28.41 18.98
C SER A 41 2.42 27.42 19.88
N ASN A 42 2.69 27.79 21.13
CA ASN A 42 3.37 26.91 22.09
C ASN A 42 2.48 25.75 22.59
N GLN A 43 1.15 25.88 22.48
CA GLN A 43 0.19 24.81 22.78
C GLN A 43 -0.01 23.87 21.57
N MET A 44 0.10 24.38 20.33
CA MET A 44 0.10 23.56 19.11
C MET A 44 1.30 22.63 19.02
N GLU A 45 2.48 23.05 19.48
CA GLU A 45 3.69 22.21 19.50
C GLU A 45 3.50 20.95 20.37
N GLN A 46 2.76 21.07 21.48
CA GLN A 46 2.50 19.98 22.41
C GLN A 46 1.33 19.07 22.00
N LEU A 47 0.41 19.56 21.15
CA LEU A 47 -0.68 18.78 20.57
C LEU A 47 -0.27 18.09 19.26
N MET A 48 0.69 18.62 18.50
CA MET A 48 1.28 17.94 17.34
C MET A 48 2.36 16.92 17.71
N ALA A 49 2.93 17.02 18.92
CA ALA A 49 3.78 15.96 19.49
C ALA A 49 2.97 14.78 20.07
N LYS A 50 1.63 14.83 20.00
CA LYS A 50 0.75 13.76 20.45
C LYS A 50 -0.17 13.30 19.31
N GLU A 51 0.40 12.55 18.38
CA GLU A 51 -0.35 11.68 17.49
C GLU A 51 0.26 10.27 17.45
N PRO A 52 -0.49 9.21 17.80
CA PRO A 52 -0.23 7.87 17.29
C PRO A 52 -1.15 7.63 16.08
N ILE A 53 -1.07 8.46 15.03
CA ILE A 53 -1.76 8.19 13.74
C ILE A 53 -0.90 8.71 12.56
N ALA A 54 -0.21 9.84 12.70
CA ALA A 54 0.74 10.30 11.68
C ALA A 54 1.96 9.37 11.49
N LEU A 55 2.34 8.55 12.47
CA LEU A 55 3.53 7.71 12.38
C LEU A 55 3.37 6.51 11.43
N GLU A 56 2.17 5.93 11.32
CA GLU A 56 1.88 4.88 10.32
C GLU A 56 1.84 5.47 8.91
N THR A 57 1.18 6.62 8.72
CA THR A 57 1.11 7.29 7.42
C THR A 57 2.48 7.82 6.95
N LEU A 58 3.29 8.38 7.85
CA LEU A 58 4.69 8.74 7.56
C LEU A 58 5.57 7.50 7.38
N GLY A 59 5.30 6.40 8.09
CA GLY A 59 5.95 5.11 7.90
C GLY A 59 5.77 4.60 6.48
N ILE A 60 4.53 4.56 5.99
CA ILE A 60 4.19 4.14 4.64
C ILE A 60 4.79 5.09 3.58
N ILE A 61 4.76 6.41 3.78
CA ILE A 61 5.37 7.37 2.84
C ILE A 61 6.90 7.24 2.82
N ARG A 62 7.53 6.98 3.98
CA ARG A 62 8.98 6.80 4.09
C ARG A 62 9.42 5.45 3.52
N GLU A 63 8.67 4.38 3.75
CA GLU A 63 8.92 3.07 3.13
C GLU A 63 8.70 3.12 1.63
N ALA A 64 7.65 3.78 1.14
CA ALA A 64 7.45 3.99 -0.30
C ALA A 64 8.57 4.85 -0.92
N ALA A 65 9.06 5.88 -0.23
CA ALA A 65 10.18 6.69 -0.70
C ALA A 65 11.53 5.93 -0.65
N ILE A 66 11.75 5.08 0.35
CA ILE A 66 12.93 4.20 0.44
C ILE A 66 12.84 3.09 -0.62
N GLY A 67 11.65 2.56 -0.89
CA GLY A 67 11.36 1.59 -1.94
C GLY A 67 11.64 2.17 -3.34
N ALA A 68 11.11 3.36 -3.62
CA ALA A 68 11.38 4.08 -4.86
C ALA A 68 12.88 4.41 -5.05
N GLY A 69 13.58 4.78 -3.97
CA GLY A 69 15.03 5.00 -4.00
C GLY A 69 15.82 3.73 -4.31
N LYS A 70 15.46 2.61 -3.67
CA LYS A 70 16.08 1.29 -3.94
C LYS A 70 15.79 0.78 -5.35
N GLU A 71 14.58 0.94 -5.86
CA GLU A 71 14.23 0.53 -7.22
C GLU A 71 15.06 1.28 -8.27
N THR A 72 15.24 2.60 -8.08
CA THR A 72 16.03 3.43 -9.00
C THR A 72 17.52 3.05 -8.99
N ASP A 73 18.07 2.76 -7.81
CA ASP A 73 19.47 2.34 -7.64
C ASP A 73 19.72 0.92 -8.20
N LEU A 74 18.78 -0.01 -8.01
CA LEU A 74 18.86 -1.36 -8.56
C LEU A 74 18.70 -1.38 -10.08
N GLU A 75 17.78 -0.57 -10.63
CA GLU A 75 17.56 -0.42 -12.07
C GLU A 75 18.83 0.01 -12.80
N SER A 76 19.55 0.99 -12.25
CA SER A 76 20.79 1.47 -12.87
C SER A 76 21.93 0.44 -12.82
N ALA A 77 22.00 -0.40 -11.77
CA ALA A 77 23.07 -1.36 -11.57
C ALA A 77 23.08 -2.52 -12.58
N TRP A 78 21.93 -3.17 -12.83
CA TRP A 78 21.89 -4.31 -13.75
C TRP A 78 22.05 -3.86 -15.22
N ILE A 79 21.52 -2.67 -15.56
CA ILE A 79 21.70 -2.07 -16.89
C ILE A 79 23.17 -1.72 -17.13
N GLU A 80 23.89 -1.23 -16.12
CA GLU A 80 25.32 -0.98 -16.23
C GLU A 80 26.10 -2.28 -16.46
N GLN A 81 25.83 -3.32 -15.68
CA GLN A 81 26.43 -4.65 -15.86
C GLN A 81 26.15 -5.23 -17.26
N LEU A 82 24.96 -5.01 -17.80
CA LEU A 82 24.60 -5.39 -19.16
C LEU A 82 25.47 -4.69 -20.20
N ASN A 83 25.60 -3.36 -20.09
CA ASN A 83 26.39 -2.53 -21.00
C ASN A 83 27.90 -2.85 -20.95
N GLN A 84 28.44 -3.18 -19.77
CA GLN A 84 29.86 -3.53 -19.60
C GLN A 84 30.21 -4.85 -20.29
N SER A 85 29.33 -5.85 -20.21
CA SER A 85 29.59 -7.18 -20.79
C SER A 85 29.60 -7.19 -22.33
N ARG A 86 28.74 -6.36 -22.95
CA ARG A 86 28.46 -6.34 -24.40
C ARG A 86 28.09 -7.69 -25.02
N GLN A 87 27.72 -8.67 -24.19
CA GLN A 87 27.35 -10.00 -24.64
C GLN A 87 25.87 -10.06 -24.96
N ARG A 88 25.50 -10.91 -25.92
CA ARG A 88 24.08 -11.28 -26.12
C ARG A 88 23.68 -12.25 -25.02
N ARG A 89 22.47 -12.10 -24.49
CA ARG A 89 21.96 -12.88 -23.36
C ARG A 89 20.58 -13.43 -23.66
N THR A 90 20.24 -14.57 -23.07
CA THR A 90 18.87 -15.06 -23.13
C THR A 90 18.02 -14.20 -22.22
N VAL A 91 16.86 -13.79 -22.71
CA VAL A 91 15.96 -12.88 -21.99
C VAL A 91 14.68 -13.61 -21.69
N HIS A 92 14.29 -13.58 -20.43
CA HIS A 92 13.10 -14.20 -19.89
C HIS A 92 12.12 -13.11 -19.44
N LEU A 93 10.83 -13.35 -19.62
CA LEU A 93 9.75 -12.55 -19.05
C LEU A 93 8.93 -13.44 -18.13
N ASN A 94 8.94 -13.12 -16.84
CA ASN A 94 8.08 -13.73 -15.83
C ASN A 94 6.90 -12.79 -15.54
N LYS A 95 5.68 -13.26 -15.81
CA LYS A 95 4.45 -12.57 -15.47
C LYS A 95 3.92 -13.13 -14.17
N ILE A 96 3.82 -12.29 -13.16
CA ILE A 96 3.39 -12.68 -11.81
C ILE A 96 1.95 -12.20 -11.63
N TYR A 97 1.03 -13.15 -11.64
CA TYR A 97 -0.39 -12.96 -11.40
C TYR A 97 -0.72 -13.17 -9.92
N ALA A 98 -1.93 -12.77 -9.48
CA ALA A 98 -2.37 -13.00 -8.11
C ALA A 98 -2.31 -14.50 -7.72
N CYS A 99 -2.71 -15.35 -8.66
CA CYS A 99 -2.87 -16.78 -8.45
C CYS A 99 -1.65 -17.64 -8.82
N GLY A 100 -0.63 -17.10 -9.49
CA GLY A 100 0.49 -17.88 -10.02
C GLY A 100 1.40 -17.08 -10.94
N GLU A 101 2.35 -17.74 -11.60
CA GLU A 101 3.31 -17.11 -12.50
C GLU A 101 3.41 -17.81 -13.85
N GLU A 102 3.76 -17.07 -14.89
CA GLU A 102 3.99 -17.57 -16.25
C GLU A 102 5.31 -17.04 -16.79
N SER A 103 6.25 -17.94 -17.08
CA SER A 103 7.55 -17.60 -17.65
C SER A 103 7.59 -17.86 -19.15
N SER A 104 8.18 -16.93 -19.89
CA SER A 104 8.37 -17.03 -21.35
C SER A 104 9.77 -16.56 -21.75
N VAL A 105 10.29 -17.10 -22.85
CA VAL A 105 11.60 -16.71 -23.39
C VAL A 105 11.37 -15.71 -24.52
N LEU A 106 11.91 -14.50 -24.37
CA LEU A 106 11.87 -13.45 -25.41
C LEU A 106 12.95 -13.66 -26.49
N GLY A 107 13.98 -14.45 -26.17
CA GLY A 107 15.05 -14.86 -27.08
C GLY A 107 16.43 -14.38 -26.64
N THR A 108 17.43 -14.54 -27.51
CA THR A 108 18.81 -14.12 -27.26
C THR A 108 19.05 -12.73 -27.83
N LEU A 109 19.09 -11.70 -26.98
CA LEU A 109 19.09 -10.28 -27.37
C LEU A 109 20.41 -9.59 -27.04
N SER A 110 20.72 -8.55 -27.79
CA SER A 110 21.83 -7.63 -27.50
C SER A 110 21.48 -6.67 -26.35
N PRO A 111 22.48 -6.07 -25.68
CA PRO A 111 22.24 -5.08 -24.64
C PRO A 111 21.28 -3.96 -25.03
N ASP A 112 21.44 -3.42 -26.26
CA ASP A 112 20.60 -2.31 -26.74
C ASP A 112 19.12 -2.74 -26.89
N GLU A 113 18.88 -3.93 -27.44
CA GLU A 113 17.52 -4.50 -27.58
C GLU A 113 16.86 -4.76 -26.21
N VAL A 114 17.62 -5.31 -25.25
CA VAL A 114 17.14 -5.56 -23.89
C VAL A 114 16.71 -4.26 -23.21
N ILE A 115 17.55 -3.22 -23.32
CA ILE A 115 17.29 -1.92 -22.72
C ILE A 115 16.08 -1.24 -23.38
N GLU A 116 15.92 -1.37 -24.70
CA GLU A 116 14.76 -0.84 -25.41
C GLU A 116 13.45 -1.52 -24.98
N ILE A 117 13.46 -2.84 -24.80
CA ILE A 117 12.31 -3.58 -24.26
C ILE A 117 11.99 -3.11 -22.84
N TYR A 118 13.00 -3.00 -21.97
CA TYR A 118 12.78 -2.54 -20.60
C TYR A 118 12.17 -1.13 -20.55
N ARG A 119 12.72 -0.18 -21.32
CA ARG A 119 12.22 1.21 -21.36
C ARG A 119 10.81 1.34 -21.95
N SER A 120 10.43 0.45 -22.86
CA SER A 120 9.09 0.45 -23.46
C SER A 120 8.02 -0.15 -22.56
N ASN A 121 8.40 -0.79 -21.45
CA ASN A 121 7.48 -1.44 -20.51
C ASN A 121 7.66 -0.87 -19.08
N PRO A 122 7.10 0.33 -18.81
CA PRO A 122 7.19 0.94 -17.49
C PRO A 122 6.53 0.04 -16.43
N GLY A 123 7.24 -0.20 -15.33
CA GLY A 123 6.79 -1.06 -14.23
C GLY A 123 7.28 -2.50 -14.29
N TRP A 124 8.03 -2.89 -15.34
CA TRP A 124 8.80 -4.13 -15.31
C TRP A 124 10.02 -3.95 -14.41
N GLN A 125 10.41 -5.02 -13.71
CA GLN A 125 11.65 -5.09 -12.95
C GLN A 125 12.66 -5.93 -13.73
N GLY A 126 13.90 -5.47 -13.80
CA GLY A 126 14.97 -6.17 -14.50
C GLY A 126 16.02 -6.71 -13.55
N SER A 127 16.51 -7.91 -13.81
CA SER A 127 17.66 -8.49 -13.10
C SER A 127 18.51 -9.36 -14.03
N ILE A 128 19.74 -9.64 -13.61
CA ILE A 128 20.63 -10.60 -14.27
C ILE A 128 20.89 -11.71 -13.27
N ASP A 129 20.66 -12.96 -13.68
CA ASP A 129 20.90 -14.10 -12.82
C ASP A 129 22.39 -14.49 -12.76
N ALA A 130 22.71 -15.55 -11.99
CA ALA A 130 24.08 -16.02 -11.84
C ALA A 130 24.67 -16.63 -13.13
N GLN A 131 23.80 -17.07 -14.05
CA GLN A 131 24.14 -17.64 -15.34
C GLN A 131 24.41 -16.55 -16.38
N GLY A 132 23.99 -15.32 -16.09
CA GLY A 132 24.13 -14.17 -16.96
C GLY A 132 22.93 -13.98 -17.89
N ASP A 133 21.82 -14.68 -17.68
CA ASP A 133 20.56 -14.45 -18.38
C ASP A 133 19.81 -13.27 -17.76
N VAL A 134 19.02 -12.58 -18.59
CA VAL A 134 18.24 -11.41 -18.16
C VAL A 134 16.83 -11.84 -17.82
N TRP A 135 16.34 -11.43 -16.66
CA TRP A 135 14.98 -11.69 -16.20
C TRP A 135 14.21 -10.39 -16.08
N PHE A 136 13.10 -10.30 -16.81
CA PHE A 136 12.09 -9.28 -16.60
C PHE A 136 10.94 -9.84 -15.78
N GLU A 137 10.52 -9.10 -14.77
CA GLU A 137 9.33 -9.41 -13.97
C GLU A 137 8.25 -8.37 -14.19
N GLN A 138 7.05 -8.84 -14.49
CA GLN A 138 5.85 -8.02 -14.62
C GLN A 138 4.83 -8.46 -13.58
N GLN A 139 4.51 -7.56 -12.63
CA GLN A 139 3.40 -7.76 -11.70
C GLN A 139 2.07 -7.45 -12.41
N ILE A 140 1.13 -8.39 -12.38
CA ILE A 140 -0.19 -8.26 -12.99
C ILE A 140 -1.23 -8.49 -11.90
N ASN A 141 -1.98 -7.42 -11.59
CA ASN A 141 -3.06 -7.45 -10.60
C ASN A 141 -4.35 -8.08 -11.18
N GLU A 142 -4.23 -9.24 -11.80
CA GLU A 142 -5.34 -10.03 -12.34
C GLU A 142 -5.08 -11.53 -12.14
N LEU A 143 -6.08 -12.34 -12.45
CA LEU A 143 -5.90 -13.79 -12.59
C LEU A 143 -5.26 -14.13 -13.94
N SER A 144 -4.38 -15.13 -13.95
CA SER A 144 -3.88 -15.72 -15.20
C SER A 144 -5.04 -16.37 -15.97
N GLU A 145 -4.86 -16.58 -17.27
CA GLU A 145 -5.88 -17.22 -18.10
C GLU A 145 -6.19 -18.64 -17.60
N THR A 146 -5.16 -19.35 -17.14
CA THR A 146 -5.30 -20.67 -16.52
C THR A 146 -6.19 -20.62 -15.28
N CYS A 147 -5.97 -19.66 -14.38
CA CYS A 147 -6.79 -19.52 -13.17
C CYS A 147 -8.22 -19.09 -13.49
N ARG A 148 -8.41 -18.20 -14.46
CA ARG A 148 -9.73 -17.74 -14.91
C ARG A 148 -10.56 -18.89 -15.50
N SER A 149 -9.91 -19.72 -16.32
CA SER A 149 -10.53 -20.81 -17.05
C SER A 149 -10.64 -22.12 -16.28
N ASN A 150 -9.80 -22.37 -15.26
CA ASN A 150 -9.76 -23.63 -14.53
C ASN A 150 -9.56 -23.52 -13.01
N GLY A 151 -9.53 -22.33 -12.40
CA GLY A 151 -9.22 -22.17 -10.97
C GLY A 151 -10.32 -22.69 -10.03
N TYR A 152 -9.96 -23.57 -9.10
CA TYR A 152 -10.81 -23.98 -7.98
C TYR A 152 -10.04 -23.90 -6.66
N PHE A 153 -10.62 -23.26 -5.64
CA PHE A 153 -10.10 -23.37 -4.27
C PHE A 153 -10.60 -24.66 -3.62
N GLY A 154 -9.74 -25.31 -2.86
CA GLY A 154 -10.10 -26.49 -2.06
C GLY A 154 -9.07 -26.78 -0.99
N ILE A 155 -9.22 -27.93 -0.36
CA ILE A 155 -8.28 -28.44 0.65
C ILE A 155 -7.38 -29.48 -0.02
N ASP A 156 -6.06 -29.34 0.11
CA ASP A 156 -5.11 -30.36 -0.33
C ASP A 156 -4.98 -31.52 0.67
N GLN A 157 -4.22 -32.56 0.31
CA GLN A 157 -4.00 -33.73 1.15
C GLN A 157 -3.37 -33.41 2.52
N GLN A 158 -2.71 -32.25 2.64
CA GLN A 158 -2.03 -31.81 3.85
C GLN A 158 -2.93 -30.91 4.73
N GLY A 159 -4.18 -30.66 4.31
CA GLY A 159 -5.11 -29.81 5.03
C GLY A 159 -4.90 -28.31 4.76
N ASN A 160 -4.20 -27.93 3.69
CA ASN A 160 -4.06 -26.53 3.33
C ASN A 160 -5.14 -26.06 2.37
N LEU A 161 -5.55 -24.81 2.54
CA LEU A 161 -6.25 -24.09 1.49
C LEU A 161 -5.29 -23.91 0.31
N SER A 162 -5.69 -24.43 -0.84
CA SER A 162 -4.92 -24.44 -2.08
C SER A 162 -5.82 -24.10 -3.27
N LEU A 163 -5.24 -23.46 -4.29
CA LEU A 163 -5.85 -23.23 -5.59
C LEU A 163 -5.38 -24.32 -6.55
N PHE A 164 -6.31 -24.91 -7.30
CA PHE A 164 -6.10 -26.03 -8.21
C PHE A 164 -6.45 -25.65 -9.66
N ASP A 165 -5.78 -26.29 -10.62
CA ASP A 165 -6.13 -26.30 -12.04
C ASP A 165 -7.11 -27.45 -12.29
N GLY A 166 -8.40 -27.12 -12.19
CA GLY A 166 -9.51 -28.06 -12.17
C GLY A 166 -9.96 -28.40 -10.75
N PRO A 167 -10.96 -29.30 -10.61
CA PRO A 167 -11.45 -29.73 -9.30
C PRO A 167 -10.32 -30.32 -8.42
N PRO A 168 -10.38 -30.13 -7.09
CA PRO A 168 -9.32 -30.52 -6.15
C PRO A 168 -9.01 -32.03 -6.17
N ASP A 169 -9.96 -32.88 -6.57
CA ASP A 169 -9.77 -34.33 -6.76
C ASP A 169 -8.65 -34.72 -7.73
N LYS A 170 -8.24 -33.79 -8.61
CA LYS A 170 -7.16 -34.01 -9.59
C LYS A 170 -5.78 -33.56 -9.09
N GLU A 171 -5.73 -32.90 -7.93
CA GLU A 171 -4.52 -32.49 -7.20
C GLU A 171 -3.46 -31.72 -8.02
N LYS A 172 -3.90 -31.01 -9.06
CA LYS A 172 -3.02 -30.11 -9.81
C LYS A 172 -2.95 -28.75 -9.13
N VAL A 173 -2.19 -28.67 -8.03
CA VAL A 173 -2.04 -27.45 -7.23
C VAL A 173 -1.34 -26.37 -8.05
N LEU A 174 -2.00 -25.22 -8.20
CA LEU A 174 -1.43 -23.99 -8.74
C LEU A 174 -0.70 -23.20 -7.66
N LYS A 175 -1.31 -23.07 -6.47
CA LYS A 175 -0.76 -22.30 -5.35
C LYS A 175 -1.32 -22.77 -4.03
N THR A 176 -0.45 -22.96 -3.04
CA THR A 176 -0.83 -23.27 -1.65
C THR A 176 -0.75 -22.01 -0.80
N PHE A 177 -1.73 -21.82 0.09
CA PHE A 177 -1.84 -20.61 0.92
C PHE A 177 -1.46 -20.89 2.38
N PHE A 178 -2.37 -21.52 3.13
CA PHE A 178 -2.20 -21.75 4.57
C PHE A 178 -2.96 -23.00 5.00
N GLN A 179 -2.49 -23.60 6.09
CA GLN A 179 -3.16 -24.73 6.72
C GLN A 179 -4.45 -24.28 7.39
N LEU A 180 -5.54 -25.03 7.18
CA LEU A 180 -6.82 -24.77 7.81
C LEU A 180 -6.90 -25.49 9.17
N ASP A 181 -7.44 -24.80 10.17
CA ASP A 181 -7.92 -25.41 11.41
C ASP A 181 -9.30 -26.03 11.12
N VAL A 182 -9.28 -27.31 10.74
CA VAL A 182 -10.46 -28.06 10.34
C VAL A 182 -11.48 -28.15 11.48
N GLU A 183 -11.04 -28.27 12.73
CA GLU A 183 -11.96 -28.39 13.88
C GLU A 183 -12.77 -27.10 14.07
N THR A 184 -12.09 -25.96 14.04
CA THR A 184 -12.76 -24.65 14.15
C THR A 184 -13.64 -24.38 12.93
N MET A 185 -13.17 -24.75 11.73
CA MET A 185 -13.90 -24.54 10.49
C MET A 185 -15.20 -25.38 10.43
N GLU A 186 -15.13 -26.67 10.75
CA GLU A 186 -16.29 -27.58 10.71
C GLU A 186 -17.37 -27.20 11.72
N SER A 187 -16.98 -26.64 12.87
CA SER A 187 -17.93 -26.19 13.90
C SER A 187 -18.55 -24.82 13.61
N SER A 188 -17.88 -23.98 12.80
CA SER A 188 -18.29 -22.60 12.55
C SER A 188 -18.99 -22.39 11.21
N LEU A 189 -18.70 -23.23 10.22
CA LEU A 189 -19.24 -23.09 8.87
C LEU A 189 -20.49 -23.96 8.64
N PRO A 190 -21.47 -23.46 7.86
CA PRO A 190 -22.57 -24.28 7.39
C PRO A 190 -22.09 -25.50 6.57
N PRO A 191 -22.76 -26.67 6.66
CA PRO A 191 -22.36 -27.88 5.96
C PRO A 191 -22.25 -27.74 4.43
N ASP A 192 -23.06 -26.86 3.83
CA ASP A 192 -23.02 -26.55 2.40
C ASP A 192 -21.74 -25.80 2.00
N VAL A 193 -21.23 -24.91 2.86
CA VAL A 193 -19.97 -24.20 2.62
C VAL A 193 -18.78 -25.17 2.67
N LEU A 194 -18.77 -26.06 3.67
CA LEU A 194 -17.76 -27.12 3.77
C LEU A 194 -17.79 -28.04 2.55
N LEU A 195 -18.99 -28.42 2.10
CA LEU A 195 -19.16 -29.25 0.91
C LEU A 195 -18.59 -28.57 -0.34
N HIS A 196 -18.87 -27.28 -0.54
CA HIS A 196 -18.31 -26.53 -1.67
C HIS A 196 -16.78 -26.44 -1.60
N LEU A 197 -16.21 -26.23 -0.41
CA LEU A 197 -14.76 -26.20 -0.24
C LEU A 197 -14.12 -27.56 -0.58
N HIS A 198 -14.74 -28.67 -0.17
CA HIS A 198 -14.28 -30.02 -0.53
C HIS A 198 -14.44 -30.34 -2.02
N GLN A 199 -15.57 -29.96 -2.63
CA GLN A 199 -15.83 -30.18 -4.06
C GLN A 199 -15.03 -29.25 -4.97
N GLY A 200 -14.52 -28.16 -4.42
CA GLY A 200 -13.84 -27.10 -5.15
C GLY A 200 -14.75 -25.89 -5.38
N ILE A 201 -14.34 -24.73 -4.88
CA ILE A 201 -14.99 -23.45 -5.13
C ILE A 201 -14.40 -22.86 -6.40
N ARG A 202 -15.20 -22.83 -7.47
CA ARG A 202 -14.80 -22.25 -8.74
C ARG A 202 -14.60 -20.74 -8.60
N ILE A 203 -13.55 -20.22 -9.24
CA ILE A 203 -13.33 -18.78 -9.41
C ILE A 203 -13.26 -18.40 -10.89
N GLN A 204 -13.66 -17.17 -11.19
CA GLN A 204 -13.65 -16.59 -12.54
C GLN A 204 -12.99 -15.21 -12.57
N ASP A 205 -12.96 -14.50 -11.45
CA ASP A 205 -12.36 -13.17 -11.37
C ASP A 205 -11.61 -12.94 -10.05
N LEU A 206 -10.93 -11.79 -10.00
CA LEU A 206 -10.09 -11.42 -8.87
C LEU A 206 -10.91 -11.15 -7.60
N ASP A 207 -12.17 -10.71 -7.74
CA ASP A 207 -13.03 -10.41 -6.59
C ASP A 207 -13.49 -11.70 -5.91
N GLU A 208 -13.89 -12.71 -6.69
CA GLU A 208 -14.18 -14.06 -6.20
C GLU A 208 -12.94 -14.68 -5.54
N TYR A 209 -11.77 -14.58 -6.18
CA TYR A 209 -10.49 -15.06 -5.63
C TYR A 209 -10.20 -14.44 -4.26
N ASN A 210 -10.29 -13.11 -4.15
CA ASN A 210 -10.03 -12.39 -2.90
C ASN A 210 -11.09 -12.69 -1.83
N SER A 211 -12.35 -12.86 -2.24
CA SER A 211 -13.45 -13.18 -1.33
C SER A 211 -13.23 -14.53 -0.66
N VAL A 212 -12.93 -15.57 -1.45
CA VAL A 212 -12.64 -16.92 -0.92
C VAL A 212 -11.44 -16.88 0.03
N LEU A 213 -10.34 -16.26 -0.40
CA LEU A 213 -9.14 -16.15 0.42
C LEU A 213 -9.43 -15.43 1.75
N SER A 214 -10.19 -14.33 1.71
CA SER A 214 -10.58 -13.59 2.90
C SER A 214 -11.48 -14.40 3.83
N THR A 215 -12.49 -15.10 3.29
CA THR A 215 -13.41 -15.92 4.08
C THR A 215 -12.69 -17.02 4.84
N PHE A 216 -11.79 -17.76 4.17
CA PHE A 216 -11.12 -18.90 4.81
C PHE A 216 -9.89 -18.50 5.64
N SER A 217 -9.38 -17.27 5.50
CA SER A 217 -8.26 -16.77 6.31
C SER A 217 -8.55 -16.72 7.82
N GLU A 218 -9.83 -16.61 8.20
CA GLU A 218 -10.26 -16.66 9.60
C GLU A 218 -9.97 -18.03 10.25
N PHE A 219 -9.90 -19.09 9.45
CA PHE A 219 -9.67 -20.47 9.89
C PHE A 219 -8.23 -20.94 9.69
N ALA A 220 -7.26 -20.03 9.50
CA ALA A 220 -5.86 -20.43 9.37
C ALA A 220 -5.31 -20.98 10.70
N ALA A 221 -4.77 -22.21 10.70
CA ALA A 221 -4.23 -22.90 11.89
C ALA A 221 -3.03 -22.18 12.54
N MET A 222 -2.44 -21.22 11.85
CA MET A 222 -1.51 -20.23 12.39
C MET A 222 -2.04 -18.84 12.03
N PRO A 223 -2.10 -17.87 12.96
CA PRO A 223 -2.55 -16.53 12.63
C PRO A 223 -1.65 -15.96 11.53
N ALA A 224 -2.25 -15.63 10.39
CA ALA A 224 -1.60 -15.12 9.17
C ALA A 224 -0.64 -13.92 9.42
N ARG A 225 -0.73 -13.28 10.60
CA ARG A 225 0.16 -12.19 11.04
C ARG A 225 1.64 -12.57 11.11
N LYS A 226 2.02 -13.83 11.38
CA LYS A 226 3.44 -14.19 11.56
C LYS A 226 4.19 -14.50 10.28
N VAL A 227 3.51 -14.89 9.20
CA VAL A 227 4.16 -15.28 7.94
C VAL A 227 4.49 -14.06 7.07
N MET A 228 3.75 -12.96 7.23
CA MET A 228 4.07 -11.70 6.53
C MET A 228 5.21 -10.89 7.18
N GLN A 229 5.55 -11.17 8.45
CA GLN A 229 6.61 -10.44 9.18
C GLN A 229 7.94 -11.20 9.25
N GLN A 230 7.99 -12.47 8.85
CA GLN A 230 9.19 -13.31 8.95
C GLN A 230 10.09 -13.32 7.70
N LYS A 231 9.82 -12.44 6.71
CA LYS A 231 10.73 -12.26 5.57
C LYS A 231 11.73 -11.09 5.76
N ASP A 232 11.64 -10.38 6.89
CA ASP A 232 12.54 -9.29 7.27
C ASP A 232 13.22 -9.60 8.62
N GLU A 233 14.00 -10.69 8.69
CA GLU A 233 15.07 -10.87 9.70
C GLU A 233 16.32 -11.47 9.05
#